data_AF-A0A0K9GDC4-F1
#
_entry.id   AF-A0A0K9GDC4-F1
#
_cell.length_a   1.000
_cell.length_b   1.000
_cell.length_c   1.000
_cell.angle_alpha   90.00
_cell.angle_beta   90.00
_cell.angle_gamma   90.00
#
_symmetry.space_group_name_H-M   'P 1'
#
loop_
_entity.id
_entity.type
_entity.pdbx_description
1 polymer ?
#
loop_
_entity_poly.entity_id
_entity_poly.type
_entity_poly.pdbx_seq_one_letter_code
_entity_poly.pdbx_strand_id
1 'polypeptide(L)'
;MEDKYGEVITVSSPIFIRYFGVAMIFLALIFLIMGMYKMYAYENPSSDDEYELFSEDYEAVNAYVGGDAYNYIINAGLATANIAIAILFTIIGMGSFVIAEMKERNNQPETTQSNV
;
A
#
# COMPACT_ATOMS: atom_id res chain seq x y z
N MET A 1 44.19 19.90 -13.88
CA MET A 1 42.89 20.50 -13.51
C MET A 1 41.90 19.37 -13.68
N GLU A 2 41.77 18.55 -12.64
CA GLU A 2 40.86 17.41 -12.64
C GLU A 2 39.47 17.91 -12.28
N ASP A 3 38.51 17.56 -13.12
CA ASP A 3 37.10 17.87 -12.95
C ASP A 3 36.58 17.17 -11.69
N LYS A 4 36.58 17.90 -10.57
CA LYS A 4 35.99 17.53 -9.28
C LYS A 4 34.44 17.56 -9.28
N TYR A 5 33.83 17.33 -10.44
CA TYR A 5 32.36 17.33 -10.61
C TYR A 5 31.83 16.01 -11.19
N GLY A 6 32.64 14.96 -11.19
CA GLY A 6 32.12 13.59 -11.15
C GLY A 6 31.55 13.29 -9.76
N GLU A 7 30.69 14.16 -9.24
CA GLU A 7 29.95 13.92 -8.01
C GLU A 7 29.07 12.72 -8.29
N VAL A 8 29.53 11.61 -7.74
CA VAL A 8 28.94 10.32 -7.93
C VAL A 8 27.49 10.47 -7.50
N ILE A 9 26.59 10.54 -8.49
CA ILE A 9 25.19 10.14 -8.37
C ILE A 9 25.23 8.65 -8.05
N THR A 10 25.78 8.32 -6.88
CA THR A 10 25.68 7.02 -6.28
C THR A 10 24.21 6.92 -5.95
N VAL A 11 23.61 5.81 -6.34
CA VAL A 11 22.20 5.41 -6.14
C VAL A 11 21.80 5.38 -4.63
N SER A 12 22.62 5.93 -3.74
CA SER A 12 22.50 5.87 -2.29
C SER A 12 22.76 7.23 -1.61
N SER A 13 22.54 8.38 -2.26
CA SER A 13 22.52 9.64 -1.53
C SER A 13 21.29 9.69 -0.60
N PRO A 14 21.39 10.20 0.64
CA PRO A 14 20.26 10.22 1.58
C PRO A 14 19.05 11.00 1.02
N ILE A 15 19.30 12.02 0.18
CA ILE A 15 18.26 12.75 -0.53
C ILE A 15 17.49 11.86 -1.52
N PHE A 16 18.18 11.00 -2.27
CA PHE A 16 17.55 10.07 -3.22
C PHE A 16 16.66 9.05 -2.49
N ILE A 17 17.15 8.51 -1.36
CA ILE A 17 16.39 7.55 -0.53
C ILE A 17 15.09 8.20 0.00
N ARG A 18 15.12 9.50 0.34
CA ARG A 18 13.92 10.25 0.75
C ARG A 18 12.91 10.36 -0.40
N TYR A 19 13.34 10.70 -1.61
CA TYR A 19 12.44 10.76 -2.77
C TYR A 19 11.81 9.40 -3.08
N PHE A 20 12.59 8.33 -3.00
CA PHE A 20 12.08 6.96 -3.11
C PHE A 20 11.03 6.66 -2.01
N GLY A 21 11.32 7.02 -0.76
CA GLY A 21 10.39 6.87 0.35
C GLY A 21 9.05 7.60 0.11
N VAL A 22 9.11 8.86 -0.35
CA VAL A 22 7.91 9.63 -0.71
C VAL A 22 7.10 8.93 -1.81
N ALA A 23 7.76 8.44 -2.86
CA ALA A 23 7.08 7.72 -3.95
C ALA A 23 6.35 6.45 -3.44
N MET A 24 6.96 5.70 -2.51
CA MET A 24 6.32 4.53 -1.90
C MET A 24 5.09 4.90 -1.06
N ILE A 25 5.12 6.03 -0.33
CA ILE A 25 3.96 6.51 0.43
C ILE A 25 2.80 6.93 -0.51
N PHE A 26 3.11 7.59 -1.62
CA PHE A 26 2.08 7.88 -2.63
C PHE A 26 1.47 6.61 -3.22
N LEU A 27 2.28 5.59 -3.50
CA LEU A 27 1.79 4.31 -3.99
C LEU A 27 0.91 3.61 -2.94
N ALA A 28 1.30 3.66 -1.66
CA ALA A 28 0.49 3.16 -0.56
C ALA A 28 -0.89 3.84 -0.51
N LEU A 29 -0.94 5.16 -0.70
CA LEU A 29 -2.20 5.91 -0.70
C LEU A 29 -3.14 5.46 -1.83
N ILE A 30 -2.61 5.21 -3.03
CA ILE A 30 -3.39 4.71 -4.18
C ILE A 30 -4.04 3.37 -3.82
N PHE A 31 -3.26 2.41 -3.30
CA PHE A 31 -3.77 1.10 -2.90
C PHE A 31 -4.76 1.19 -1.73
N LEU A 32 -4.54 2.09 -0.78
CA LEU A 32 -5.49 2.34 0.31
C LEU A 32 -6.83 2.83 -0.25
N ILE A 33 -6.82 3.81 -1.15
CA ILE A 33 -8.04 4.33 -1.78
C ILE A 33 -8.75 3.23 -2.59
N MET A 34 -8.00 2.42 -3.36
CA MET A 34 -8.58 1.30 -4.10
C MET A 34 -9.21 0.24 -3.18
N GLY A 35 -8.55 -0.08 -2.07
CA GLY A 35 -9.08 -1.02 -1.08
C GLY A 35 -10.35 -0.50 -0.40
N MET A 36 -10.35 0.77 -0.01
CA MET A 36 -11.52 1.44 0.54
C MET A 36 -12.65 1.51 -0.49
N TYR A 37 -12.35 1.86 -1.75
CA TYR A 37 -13.33 1.85 -2.83
C TYR A 37 -14.02 0.49 -2.97
N LYS A 38 -13.28 -0.63 -2.86
CA LYS A 38 -13.89 -1.96 -2.88
C LYS A 38 -14.82 -2.25 -1.71
N MET A 39 -14.63 -1.61 -0.55
CA MET A 39 -15.56 -1.72 0.58
C MET A 39 -16.82 -0.86 0.42
N TYR A 40 -16.70 0.34 -0.19
CA TYR A 40 -17.79 1.33 -0.21
C TYR A 40 -18.54 1.44 -1.53
N ALA A 41 -17.91 1.18 -2.67
CA ALA A 41 -18.52 1.19 -3.99
C ALA A 41 -19.05 -0.20 -4.34
N TYR A 42 -20.00 -0.67 -3.54
CA TYR A 42 -20.72 -1.90 -3.78
C TYR A 42 -21.70 -1.73 -4.93
N GLU A 43 -21.45 -2.39 -6.05
CA GLU A 43 -22.40 -2.53 -7.15
C GLU A 43 -23.11 -3.87 -6.98
N ASN A 44 -24.42 -3.81 -6.69
CA ASN A 44 -25.26 -5.00 -6.65
C ASN A 44 -25.89 -5.22 -8.02
N PRO A 45 -25.55 -6.30 -8.76
CA PRO A 45 -26.27 -6.65 -9.98
C PRO A 45 -27.71 -7.13 -9.72
N SER A 46 -28.10 -7.36 -8.45
CA SER A 46 -29.44 -7.85 -8.08
C SER A 46 -30.57 -6.81 -8.20
N SER A 47 -30.32 -5.61 -8.73
CA SER A 47 -31.39 -4.66 -9.06
C SER A 47 -32.10 -4.94 -10.39
N ASP A 48 -31.68 -5.97 -11.12
CA ASP A 48 -32.39 -6.47 -12.30
C ASP A 48 -33.05 -7.82 -11.95
N ASP A 49 -34.27 -7.74 -11.40
CA ASP A 49 -35.45 -8.59 -11.61
C ASP A 49 -35.33 -10.08 -12.04
N GLU A 50 -34.29 -10.86 -11.66
CA GLU A 50 -34.15 -12.24 -12.18
C GLU A 50 -33.68 -13.32 -11.18
N TYR A 51 -33.84 -13.10 -9.87
CA TYR A 51 -33.47 -14.11 -8.85
C TYR A 51 -34.64 -14.72 -8.04
N GLU A 52 -35.89 -14.49 -8.44
CA GLU A 52 -37.07 -15.05 -7.75
C GLU A 52 -37.56 -16.42 -8.26
N LEU A 53 -36.91 -17.06 -9.25
CA LEU A 53 -37.49 -18.24 -9.92
C LEU A 53 -37.01 -19.62 -9.42
N PHE A 54 -36.05 -19.73 -8.50
CA PHE A 54 -35.44 -21.04 -8.17
C PHE A 54 -35.26 -21.30 -6.67
N SER A 55 -36.25 -20.93 -5.85
CA SER A 55 -36.26 -21.22 -4.41
C SER A 55 -37.26 -22.30 -4.00
N GLU A 56 -37.39 -23.38 -4.76
CA GLU A 56 -38.04 -24.61 -4.29
C GLU A 56 -37.15 -25.82 -4.62
N ASP A 57 -36.85 -26.63 -3.60
CA ASP A 57 -36.41 -28.02 -3.69
C ASP A 57 -34.93 -28.42 -3.89
N TYR A 58 -33.97 -27.74 -3.26
CA TYR A 58 -32.69 -28.41 -2.98
C TYR A 58 -32.18 -28.15 -1.56
N GLU A 59 -32.10 -29.23 -0.77
CA GLU A 59 -31.38 -29.30 0.49
C GLU A 59 -29.93 -28.81 0.28
N ALA A 60 -29.69 -27.54 0.62
CA ALA A 60 -28.38 -26.92 0.47
C ALA A 60 -27.44 -27.43 1.57
N VAL A 61 -26.73 -28.52 1.29
CA VAL A 61 -25.51 -28.90 2.00
C VAL A 61 -24.45 -27.86 1.62
N ASN A 62 -24.40 -26.80 2.45
CA ASN A 62 -23.69 -25.52 2.38
C ASN A 62 -24.72 -24.38 2.34
N ALA A 63 -24.72 -23.53 3.36
CA ALA A 63 -25.62 -22.38 3.46
C ALA A 63 -25.51 -21.55 2.17
N TYR A 64 -26.57 -21.57 1.35
CA TYR A 64 -26.66 -20.75 0.15
C TYR A 64 -26.72 -19.29 0.59
N VAL A 65 -25.56 -18.67 0.69
CA VAL A 65 -25.43 -17.23 0.92
C VAL A 65 -25.88 -16.55 -0.37
N GLY A 66 -27.01 -15.84 -0.32
CA GLY A 66 -27.57 -15.15 -1.48
C GLY A 66 -26.55 -14.28 -2.20
N GLY A 67 -26.78 -13.97 -3.48
CA GLY A 67 -25.83 -13.27 -4.36
C GLY A 67 -25.18 -12.03 -3.74
N ASP A 68 -25.94 -11.30 -2.91
CA ASP A 68 -25.44 -10.14 -2.17
C ASP A 68 -24.28 -10.50 -1.22
N ALA A 69 -24.43 -11.56 -0.42
CA ALA A 69 -23.43 -12.01 0.55
C ALA A 69 -22.17 -12.55 -0.15
N TYR A 70 -22.32 -13.22 -1.30
CA TYR A 70 -21.19 -13.66 -2.11
C TYR A 70 -20.35 -12.46 -2.60
N ASN A 71 -21.01 -11.44 -3.15
CA ASN A 71 -20.35 -10.22 -3.62
C ASN A 71 -19.65 -9.45 -2.49
N TYR A 72 -20.23 -9.43 -1.28
CA TYR A 72 -19.59 -8.84 -0.10
C TYR A 72 -18.29 -9.54 0.30
N ILE A 73 -18.27 -10.88 0.32
CA ILE A 73 -17.07 -11.65 0.69
C ILE A 73 -15.93 -11.41 -0.30
N ILE A 74 -16.24 -11.38 -1.61
CA ILE A 74 -15.25 -11.12 -2.65
C ILE A 74 -14.69 -9.70 -2.53
N ASN A 75 -15.55 -8.70 -2.38
CA ASN A 75 -15.13 -7.31 -2.24
C ASN A 75 -14.31 -7.08 -0.96
N ALA A 76 -14.67 -7.74 0.14
CA ALA A 76 -13.90 -7.72 1.38
C ALA A 76 -12.50 -8.34 1.19
N GLY A 77 -12.40 -9.46 0.45
CA GLY A 77 -11.12 -10.07 0.11
C GLY A 77 -10.23 -9.16 -0.74
N LEU A 78 -10.78 -8.56 -1.80
CA LEU A 78 -10.07 -7.59 -2.64
C LEU A 78 -9.65 -6.35 -1.86
N ALA A 79 -10.51 -5.83 -0.99
CA ALA A 79 -10.19 -4.70 -0.13
C ALA A 79 -9.03 -5.03 0.83
N THR A 80 -9.08 -6.20 1.45
CA THR A 80 -8.05 -6.68 2.38
C THR A 80 -6.69 -6.81 1.68
N ALA A 81 -6.68 -7.38 0.46
CA ALA A 81 -5.45 -7.50 -0.33
C ALA A 81 -4.84 -6.13 -0.66
N ASN A 82 -5.67 -5.17 -1.10
CA ASN A 82 -5.21 -3.81 -1.40
C ASN A 82 -4.70 -3.08 -0.14
N ILE A 83 -5.38 -3.23 1.00
CA ILE A 83 -4.94 -2.65 2.28
C ILE A 83 -3.62 -3.27 2.73
N ALA A 84 -3.44 -4.59 2.57
CA ALA A 84 -2.18 -5.25 2.90
C ALA A 84 -1.00 -4.73 2.05
N ILE A 85 -1.22 -4.52 0.74
CA ILE A 85 -0.23 -3.91 -0.15
C ILE A 85 0.06 -2.45 0.27
N ALA A 86 -0.96 -1.68 0.65
CA ALA A 86 -0.78 -0.32 1.15
C ALA A 86 0.08 -0.27 2.43
N ILE A 87 -0.15 -1.20 3.37
CA ILE A 87 0.66 -1.33 4.58
C ILE A 87 2.12 -1.66 4.22
N LEU A 88 2.35 -2.60 3.30
CA LEU A 88 3.69 -2.96 2.84
C LEU A 88 4.44 -1.75 2.29
N PHE A 89 3.83 -0.99 1.37
CA PHE A 89 4.45 0.21 0.82
C PHE A 89 4.67 1.31 1.87
N THR A 90 3.77 1.41 2.85
CA THR A 90 3.95 2.33 3.99
C THR A 90 5.19 1.97 4.81
N ILE A 91 5.37 0.68 5.13
CA ILE A 91 6.54 0.18 5.86
C ILE A 91 7.82 0.44 5.06
N ILE A 92 7.83 0.18 3.76
CA ILE A 92 8.99 0.45 2.89
C ILE A 92 9.30 1.95 2.84
N GLY A 93 8.28 2.80 2.72
CA GLY A 93 8.42 4.26 2.72
C GLY A 93 9.03 4.77 4.02
N MET A 94 8.46 4.38 5.17
CA MET A 94 8.97 4.74 6.49
C MET A 94 10.37 4.19 6.76
N GLY A 95 10.62 2.93 6.38
CA GLY A 95 11.95 2.32 6.47
C GLY A 95 13.00 3.11 5.67
N SER A 96 12.63 3.61 4.50
CA SER A 96 13.51 4.45 3.66
C SER A 96 13.88 5.76 4.37
N PHE A 97 12.94 6.43 5.05
CA PHE A 97 13.24 7.63 5.83
C PHE A 97 14.20 7.35 7.00
N VAL A 98 14.00 6.24 7.72
CA VAL A 98 14.90 5.82 8.80
C VAL A 98 16.31 5.57 8.27
N ILE A 99 16.43 4.83 7.16
CA ILE A 99 17.73 4.56 6.54
C ILE A 99 18.42 5.84 6.07
N ALA A 100 17.67 6.78 5.47
CA ALA A 100 18.20 8.05 5.03
C ALA A 100 18.78 8.87 6.20
N GLU A 101 18.06 8.92 7.32
CA GLU A 101 18.49 9.60 8.54
C GLU A 101 19.73 8.96 9.17
N MET A 102 19.75 7.63 9.28
CA MET A 102 20.92 6.90 9.78
C MET A 102 22.16 7.17 8.93
N LYS A 103 21.98 7.24 7.59
CA LYS A 103 23.07 7.54 6.67
C LYS A 103 23.58 8.97 6.82
N GLU A 104 22.68 9.94 7.00
CA GLU A 104 23.07 11.34 7.20
C GLU A 104 23.87 11.52 8.50
N ARG A 105 23.46 10.85 9.59
CA ARG A 105 24.19 10.84 10.86
C ARG A 105 25.58 10.22 10.76
N ASN A 106 25.69 9.06 10.10
CA ASN A 106 26.98 8.37 9.93
C ASN A 106 27.99 9.17 9.09
N ASN A 107 27.51 10.11 8.26
CA ASN A 107 28.38 10.94 7.42
C ASN A 107 28.85 12.22 8.13
N GLN A 108 28.39 12.52 9.35
CA GLN A 108 28.84 13.68 10.11
C GLN A 108 30.16 13.34 10.85
N PRO A 109 31.27 14.08 10.61
CA PRO A 109 32.51 13.86 11.36
C PRO A 109 32.33 14.24 12.84
N GLU A 110 32.89 13.45 13.75
CA GLU A 110 32.72 13.55 15.22
C GLU A 110 33.19 14.87 15.87
N THR A 111 33.61 15.88 15.10
CA THR A 111 34.35 17.06 15.57
C THR A 111 33.52 18.15 16.26
N THR A 112 32.26 17.88 16.65
CA THR A 112 31.43 18.87 17.36
C THR A 112 31.33 18.60 18.87
N GLN A 113 32.06 17.62 19.42
CA GLN A 113 32.04 17.31 20.85
C GLN A 113 33.28 17.73 21.66
N SER A 114 34.30 18.39 21.07
CA SER A 114 35.54 18.74 21.80
C SER A 114 35.75 20.22 22.12
N ASN A 115 34.71 21.05 22.09
CA ASN A 115 34.81 22.48 22.45
C ASN A 115 33.75 22.85 23.51
N VAL A 116 33.87 22.26 24.70
CA VAL A 116 33.38 22.84 25.97
C VAL A 116 34.41 22.55 27.04
#